data_AF-A0A2U2BAM4-F1
#
_entry.id   AF-A0A2U2BAM4-F1
#
_cell.length_a   1.000
_cell.length_b   1.000
_cell.length_c   1.000
_cell.angle_alpha   90.00
_cell.angle_beta   90.00
_cell.angle_gamma   90.00
#
_symmetry.space_group_name_H-M   'P 1'
#
loop_
_entity.id
_entity.type
_entity.pdbx_description
1 polymer ?
#
loop_
_entity_poly.entity_id
_entity_poly.type
_entity_poly.pdbx_seq_one_letter_code
_entity_poly.pdbx_strand_id
1 'polypeptide(L)'
;MKNLSFYLLTVLFLGLSSLAFAQDITVNSDVDRAPKFKGKPSNPEKFLDKYMNYPEEARLDIIEGVVNVSFMVTNDGKLMEPQIEKSVDPLLDSEALRLVSLMQEWKPAKKGGEFVDARVSLSVPFELSREEKEFFQLLKNKGLKDKMPLFVIDDKIVKEYIRLPQYNVKSIRVMKGQKAIDRFGPEAKNGVVIVTTKRGTPPVK
;
A
#
# COMPACT_ATOMS: atom_id res chain seq x y z
N MET A 1 -17.17 37.64 53.10
CA MET A 1 -15.71 37.81 53.26
C MET A 1 -15.12 36.62 53.98
N LYS A 2 -14.47 35.71 53.23
CA LYS A 2 -13.35 34.84 53.64
C LYS A 2 -12.95 34.06 52.38
N ASN A 3 -11.86 34.54 51.79
CA ASN A 3 -11.20 33.95 50.63
C ASN A 3 -10.35 32.75 51.07
N LEU A 4 -9.94 31.99 50.04
CA LEU A 4 -8.61 31.36 49.92
C LEU A 4 -8.48 29.91 50.40
N SER A 5 -8.61 28.97 49.46
CA SER A 5 -7.73 27.79 49.43
C SER A 5 -7.63 27.16 48.04
N PHE A 6 -6.39 27.09 47.58
CA PHE A 6 -5.78 26.10 46.70
C PHE A 6 -6.30 25.95 45.26
N TYR A 7 -5.66 26.69 44.36
CA TYR A 7 -5.39 26.23 43.00
C TYR A 7 -4.48 24.99 43.08
N LEU A 8 -5.02 23.80 42.84
CA LEU A 8 -4.21 22.64 42.45
C LEU A 8 -4.35 22.44 40.94
N LEU A 9 -3.27 22.83 40.27
CA LEU A 9 -2.93 22.59 38.89
C LEU A 9 -3.20 21.13 38.47
N THR A 10 -4.36 20.83 37.87
CA THR A 10 -4.56 19.58 37.14
C THR A 10 -3.97 19.73 35.75
N VAL A 11 -2.71 19.31 35.63
CA VAL A 11 -2.00 19.21 34.35
C VAL A 11 -2.77 18.25 33.45
N LEU A 12 -3.25 18.82 32.34
CA LEU A 12 -3.86 18.15 31.20
C LEU A 12 -2.80 17.26 30.52
N PHE A 13 -2.61 16.03 31.00
CA PHE A 13 -1.87 15.00 30.28
C PHE A 13 -2.83 14.25 29.36
N LEU A 14 -3.30 14.93 28.29
CA LEU A 14 -3.75 14.23 27.09
C LEU A 14 -2.51 13.72 26.36
N GLY A 15 -1.87 12.72 26.94
CA GLY A 15 -0.96 11.85 26.24
C GLY A 15 -1.79 11.03 25.25
N LEU A 16 -2.00 11.60 24.06
CA LEU A 16 -2.17 10.80 22.85
C LEU A 16 -0.89 9.97 22.71
N SER A 17 -0.86 8.82 23.38
CA SER A 17 0.07 7.77 23.00
C SER A 17 -0.43 7.28 21.65
N SER A 18 0.31 7.64 20.62
CA SER A 18 0.21 7.01 19.31
C SER A 18 0.24 5.50 19.52
N LEU A 19 -0.86 4.82 19.22
CA LEU A 19 -0.80 3.41 18.89
C LEU A 19 -0.02 3.32 17.58
N ALA A 20 1.31 3.29 17.70
CA ALA A 20 2.13 2.70 16.66
C ALA A 20 1.74 1.22 16.66
N PHE A 21 0.87 0.82 15.75
CA PHE A 21 0.67 -0.59 15.44
C PHE A 21 1.96 -1.08 14.80
N ALA A 22 2.93 -1.52 15.61
CA ALA A 22 3.96 -2.43 15.13
C ALA A 22 3.24 -3.75 14.80
N GLN A 23 2.97 -4.01 13.53
CA GLN A 23 2.51 -5.33 13.12
C GLN A 23 3.73 -6.26 13.16
N ASP A 24 3.77 -7.13 14.17
CA ASP A 24 4.89 -8.04 14.42
C ASP A 24 4.90 -9.19 13.40
N ILE A 25 6.09 -9.49 12.87
CA ILE A 25 6.36 -10.82 12.30
C ILE A 25 6.14 -11.83 13.42
N THR A 26 5.11 -12.66 13.29
CA THR A 26 4.84 -13.70 14.27
C THR A 26 5.61 -14.95 13.89
N VAL A 27 6.37 -15.48 14.84
CA VAL A 27 7.11 -16.74 14.67
C VAL A 27 6.39 -17.82 15.46
N ASN A 28 5.94 -18.87 14.78
CA ASN A 28 5.14 -19.93 15.39
C ASN A 28 6.00 -21.01 16.09
N SER A 29 7.23 -20.69 16.47
CA SER A 29 8.19 -21.61 17.10
C SER A 29 8.92 -20.93 18.26
N ASP A 30 9.08 -21.66 19.37
CA ASP A 30 9.92 -21.27 20.50
C ASP A 30 11.39 -21.20 20.08
N VAL A 31 11.90 -19.98 19.84
CA VAL A 31 13.28 -19.70 19.40
C VAL A 31 13.86 -18.55 20.22
N ASP A 32 15.18 -18.58 20.47
CA ASP A 32 15.87 -17.51 21.20
C ASP A 32 15.93 -16.21 20.38
N ARG A 33 16.02 -16.35 19.04
CA ARG A 33 15.98 -15.23 18.10
C ARG A 33 15.14 -15.59 16.88
N ALA A 34 14.15 -14.75 16.60
CA ALA A 34 13.32 -14.83 15.40
C ALA A 34 14.13 -14.59 14.11
N PRO A 35 13.67 -15.11 12.95
CA PRO A 35 14.19 -14.71 11.66
C PRO A 35 14.08 -13.20 11.47
N LYS A 36 15.03 -12.61 10.74
CA LYS A 36 15.05 -11.17 10.47
C LYS A 36 15.25 -10.88 9.00
N PHE A 37 14.28 -10.18 8.40
CA PHE A 37 14.41 -9.68 7.04
C PHE A 37 15.61 -8.72 6.94
N LYS A 38 16.41 -8.87 5.88
CA LYS A 38 17.62 -8.06 5.65
C LYS A 38 17.70 -7.42 4.27
N GLY A 39 16.65 -7.53 3.45
CA GLY A 39 16.57 -6.90 2.14
C GLY A 39 16.60 -5.37 2.19
N LYS A 40 16.42 -4.71 1.04
CA LYS A 40 16.43 -3.25 0.96
C LYS A 40 15.10 -2.71 0.41
N PRO A 41 14.32 -1.95 1.19
CA PRO A 41 14.58 -1.56 2.58
C PRO A 41 14.48 -2.76 3.55
N SER A 42 15.19 -2.71 4.67
CA SER A 42 15.28 -3.83 5.62
C SER A 42 14.14 -3.88 6.63
N ASN A 43 13.24 -2.89 6.58
CA ASN A 43 11.97 -2.94 7.29
C ASN A 43 10.95 -3.60 6.34
N PRO A 44 10.32 -4.73 6.71
CA PRO A 44 9.28 -5.39 5.93
C PRO A 44 8.17 -4.45 5.47
N GLU A 45 7.63 -3.61 6.34
CA GLU A 45 6.58 -2.63 6.04
C GLU A 45 7.02 -1.70 4.89
N LYS A 46 8.18 -1.07 5.04
CA LYS A 46 8.74 -0.20 3.99
C LYS A 46 9.04 -0.96 2.69
N PHE A 47 9.33 -2.25 2.78
CA PHE A 47 9.59 -3.08 1.61
C PHE A 47 8.27 -3.33 0.87
N LEU A 48 7.22 -3.70 1.59
CA LEU A 48 5.88 -3.85 1.06
C LEU A 48 5.44 -2.54 0.40
N ASP A 49 5.48 -1.41 1.11
CA ASP A 49 5.09 -0.09 0.56
C ASP A 49 5.80 0.25 -0.75
N LYS A 50 7.11 -0.04 -0.82
CA LYS A 50 7.95 0.30 -1.97
C LYS A 50 7.66 -0.58 -3.18
N TYR A 51 7.33 -1.84 -2.97
CA TYR A 51 7.20 -2.84 -4.04
C TYR A 51 5.76 -3.23 -4.32
N MET A 52 4.79 -2.75 -3.54
CA MET A 52 3.37 -3.06 -3.66
C MET A 52 2.79 -2.49 -4.94
N ASN A 53 2.18 -3.38 -5.71
CA ASN A 53 1.38 -3.09 -6.88
C ASN A 53 -0.07 -3.43 -6.55
N TYR A 54 -0.79 -2.50 -5.94
CA TYR A 54 -2.20 -2.70 -5.60
C TYR A 54 -3.01 -2.98 -6.87
N PRO A 55 -3.68 -4.15 -6.99
CA PRO A 55 -4.45 -4.52 -8.17
C PRO A 55 -5.50 -3.46 -8.54
N GLU A 56 -5.58 -3.09 -9.82
CA GLU A 56 -6.46 -2.02 -10.29
C GLU A 56 -7.93 -2.35 -10.02
N GLU A 57 -8.33 -3.59 -10.26
CA GLU A 57 -9.69 -4.08 -10.01
C GLU A 57 -10.04 -3.99 -8.52
N ALA A 58 -9.10 -4.33 -7.64
CA ALA A 58 -9.28 -4.23 -6.19
C ALA A 58 -9.41 -2.76 -5.74
N ARG A 59 -8.65 -1.83 -6.34
CA ARG A 59 -8.83 -0.38 -6.09
C ARG A 59 -10.21 0.11 -6.53
N LEU A 60 -10.64 -0.26 -7.75
CA LEU A 60 -11.93 0.13 -8.32
C LEU A 60 -13.12 -0.38 -7.49
N ASP A 61 -12.98 -1.57 -6.90
CA ASP A 61 -13.97 -2.16 -6.00
C ASP A 61 -13.81 -1.76 -4.53
N ILE A 62 -12.78 -0.97 -4.21
CA ILE A 62 -12.48 -0.50 -2.84
C ILE A 62 -12.30 -1.70 -1.89
N ILE A 63 -11.63 -2.74 -2.38
CA ILE A 63 -11.33 -3.94 -1.60
C ILE A 63 -10.09 -3.66 -0.77
N GLU A 64 -10.23 -3.62 0.54
CA GLU A 64 -9.16 -3.35 1.51
C GLU A 64 -9.08 -4.48 2.56
N GLY A 65 -7.95 -4.58 3.25
CA GLY A 65 -7.80 -5.51 4.36
C GLY A 65 -6.37 -5.93 4.61
N VAL A 66 -6.20 -6.94 5.45
CA VAL A 66 -4.88 -7.49 5.77
C VAL A 66 -4.85 -8.96 5.38
N VAL A 67 -4.00 -9.30 4.41
CA VAL A 67 -3.74 -10.67 4.00
C VAL A 67 -2.59 -11.21 4.85
N ASN A 68 -2.78 -12.36 5.51
CA ASN A 68 -1.69 -13.00 6.24
C ASN A 68 -1.08 -14.10 5.38
N VAL A 69 0.24 -14.03 5.20
CA VAL A 69 1.01 -15.02 4.46
C VAL A 69 1.95 -15.71 5.41
N SER A 70 1.90 -17.03 5.46
CA SER A 70 2.88 -17.83 6.21
C SER A 70 3.91 -18.44 5.26
N PHE A 71 5.15 -18.56 5.72
CA PHE A 71 6.25 -19.17 4.98
C PHE A 71 7.31 -19.72 5.94
N MET A 72 8.20 -20.55 5.43
CA MET A 72 9.35 -21.05 6.18
C MET A 72 10.58 -20.21 5.86
N VAL A 73 11.31 -19.80 6.89
CA VAL A 73 12.69 -19.35 6.76
C VAL A 73 13.59 -20.48 7.22
N THR A 74 14.38 -21.04 6.31
CA THR A 74 15.30 -22.14 6.60
C THR A 74 16.50 -21.66 7.41
N ASN A 75 17.25 -22.60 7.98
CA ASN A 75 18.47 -22.38 8.76
C ASN A 75 19.60 -21.69 7.94
N ASP A 76 19.57 -21.75 6.61
CA ASP A 76 20.45 -21.01 5.71
C ASP A 76 19.86 -19.65 5.27
N GLY A 77 18.68 -19.29 5.78
CA GLY A 77 18.04 -17.99 5.58
C GLY A 77 17.30 -17.83 4.26
N LYS A 78 16.86 -18.93 3.63
CA LYS A 78 16.01 -18.90 2.44
C LYS A 78 14.54 -18.92 2.82
N LEU A 79 13.73 -18.27 2.01
CA LEU A 79 12.27 -18.32 2.10
C LEU A 79 11.75 -19.52 1.28
N MET A 80 10.85 -20.30 1.87
CA MET A 80 10.20 -21.44 1.23
C MET A 80 8.71 -21.49 1.55
N GLU A 81 7.93 -22.08 0.64
CA GLU A 81 6.51 -22.43 0.85
C GLU A 81 5.61 -21.26 1.31
N PRO A 82 5.60 -20.10 0.61
CA PRO A 82 4.64 -19.05 0.93
C PRO A 82 3.21 -19.53 0.66
N GLN A 83 2.33 -19.36 1.65
CA GLN A 83 0.93 -19.75 1.59
C GLN A 83 0.03 -18.72 2.28
N ILE A 84 -1.19 -18.55 1.78
CA ILE A 84 -2.19 -17.68 2.41
C ILE A 84 -2.71 -18.37 3.68
N GLU A 85 -2.49 -17.75 4.83
CA GLU A 85 -3.05 -18.16 6.12
C GLU A 85 -4.40 -17.48 6.36
N LYS A 86 -4.51 -16.19 6.01
CA LYS A 86 -5.76 -15.43 6.06
C LYS A 86 -5.95 -14.66 4.76
N SER A 87 -7.00 -15.03 4.03
CA SER A 87 -7.40 -14.38 2.78
C SER A 87 -8.28 -13.15 3.04
N VAL A 88 -8.22 -12.20 2.11
CA VAL A 88 -9.19 -11.08 2.01
C VAL A 88 -9.95 -11.18 0.69
N ASP A 89 -9.20 -11.23 -0.42
CA ASP A 89 -9.72 -11.34 -1.77
C ASP A 89 -8.62 -11.94 -2.68
N PRO A 90 -8.95 -12.80 -3.66
CA PRO A 90 -7.96 -13.43 -4.54
C PRO A 90 -7.01 -12.46 -5.25
N LEU A 91 -7.45 -11.24 -5.55
CA LEU A 91 -6.61 -10.21 -6.16
C LEU A 91 -5.51 -9.76 -5.19
N LEU A 92 -5.88 -9.50 -3.93
CA LEU A 92 -4.95 -9.10 -2.88
C LEU A 92 -4.04 -10.26 -2.46
N ASP A 93 -4.58 -11.47 -2.40
CA ASP A 93 -3.82 -12.69 -2.07
C ASP A 93 -2.68 -12.94 -3.07
N SER A 94 -2.98 -12.81 -4.37
CA SER A 94 -2.00 -12.99 -5.43
C SER A 94 -0.85 -11.97 -5.31
N GLU A 95 -1.19 -10.73 -5.00
CA GLU A 95 -0.20 -9.67 -4.79
C GLU A 95 0.61 -9.85 -3.50
N ALA A 96 -0.02 -10.28 -2.41
CA ALA A 96 0.65 -10.60 -1.16
C ALA A 96 1.67 -11.74 -1.32
N LEU A 97 1.30 -12.82 -2.02
CA LEU A 97 2.22 -13.91 -2.35
C LEU A 97 3.40 -13.44 -3.20
N ARG A 98 3.15 -12.57 -4.19
CA ARG A 98 4.22 -11.98 -5.01
C ARG A 98 5.18 -11.18 -4.15
N LEU A 99 4.68 -10.30 -3.28
CA LEU A 99 5.50 -9.47 -2.40
C LEU A 99 6.37 -10.30 -1.46
N VAL A 100 5.77 -11.29 -0.79
CA VAL A 100 6.51 -12.20 0.10
C VAL A 100 7.56 -13.00 -0.67
N SER A 101 7.25 -13.46 -1.88
CA SER A 101 8.21 -14.19 -2.73
C SER A 101 9.41 -13.34 -3.19
N LEU A 102 9.27 -12.01 -3.20
CA LEU A 102 10.38 -11.09 -3.47
C LEU A 102 11.30 -10.88 -2.24
N MET A 103 10.84 -11.22 -1.04
CA MET A 103 11.61 -11.10 0.19
C MET A 103 12.59 -12.27 0.32
N GLN A 104 13.57 -12.40 -0.57
CA GLN A 104 14.50 -13.54 -0.56
C GLN A 104 15.64 -13.42 0.47
N GLU A 105 15.81 -12.24 1.08
CA GLU A 105 16.91 -11.96 1.99
C GLU A 105 16.49 -12.05 3.46
N TRP A 106 16.76 -13.20 4.10
CA TRP A 106 16.53 -13.38 5.54
C TRP A 106 17.80 -13.73 6.31
N LYS A 107 17.79 -13.41 7.60
CA LYS A 107 18.62 -14.05 8.62
C LYS A 107 17.78 -15.16 9.26
N PRO A 108 18.32 -16.36 9.41
CA PRO A 108 17.62 -17.50 10.03
C PRO A 108 17.32 -17.24 11.51
N ALA A 109 16.39 -18.03 12.05
CA ALA A 109 16.17 -18.09 13.49
C ALA A 109 17.35 -18.74 14.21
N LYS A 110 17.49 -18.47 15.50
CA LYS A 110 18.52 -19.08 16.36
C LYS A 110 17.89 -19.72 17.59
N LYS A 111 18.26 -20.96 17.90
CA LYS A 111 17.87 -21.67 19.12
C LYS A 111 19.07 -22.45 19.67
N GLY A 112 19.38 -22.30 20.95
CA GLY A 112 20.44 -23.06 21.62
C GLY A 112 21.84 -22.85 21.03
N GLY A 113 22.10 -21.72 20.38
CA GLY A 113 23.37 -21.47 19.70
C GLY A 113 23.41 -21.81 18.21
N GLU A 114 22.41 -22.54 17.71
CA GLU A 114 22.36 -23.05 16.33
C GLU A 114 21.29 -22.33 15.49
N PHE A 115 21.49 -22.31 14.17
CA PHE A 115 20.47 -21.81 13.25
C PHE A 115 19.45 -22.90 12.97
N VAL A 116 18.17 -22.52 13.02
CA VAL A 116 17.05 -23.46 12.86
C VAL A 116 16.05 -22.91 11.86
N ASP A 117 15.31 -23.82 11.23
CA ASP A 117 14.16 -23.48 10.40
C ASP A 117 13.06 -22.90 11.31
N ALA A 118 12.39 -21.86 10.83
CA ALA A 118 11.29 -21.23 11.56
C ALA A 118 10.17 -20.83 10.61
N ARG A 119 8.93 -21.07 11.04
CA ARG A 119 7.74 -20.60 10.33
C ARG A 119 7.41 -19.18 10.76
N VAL A 120 7.29 -18.32 9.76
CA VAL A 120 6.98 -16.89 9.88
C VAL A 120 5.57 -16.66 9.35
N SER A 121 4.78 -15.84 10.03
CA SER A 121 3.56 -15.24 9.50
C SER A 121 3.78 -13.73 9.34
N LEU A 122 3.51 -13.22 8.15
CA LEU A 122 3.63 -11.81 7.78
C LEU A 122 2.27 -11.26 7.34
N SER A 123 1.86 -10.17 7.97
CA SER A 123 0.69 -9.39 7.58
C SER A 123 1.03 -8.44 6.43
N VAL A 124 0.26 -8.49 5.35
CA VAL A 124 0.36 -7.59 4.19
C VAL A 124 -0.89 -6.71 4.17
N PRO A 125 -0.81 -5.46 4.68
CA PRO A 125 -1.94 -4.55 4.69
C PRO A 125 -2.15 -3.93 3.30
N PHE A 126 -3.40 -3.92 2.85
CA PHE A 126 -3.88 -3.22 1.66
C PHE A 126 -4.86 -2.14 2.08
N GLU A 127 -4.39 -0.89 2.03
CA GLU A 127 -5.15 0.27 2.47
C GLU A 127 -5.17 1.32 1.35
N LEU A 128 -6.34 1.91 1.16
CA LEU A 128 -6.58 3.05 0.28
C LEU A 128 -6.68 4.30 1.15
N SER A 129 -6.14 5.41 0.66
CA SER A 129 -6.36 6.71 1.29
C SER A 129 -7.85 7.08 1.26
N ARG A 130 -8.26 7.99 2.16
CA ARG A 130 -9.63 8.50 2.15
C ARG A 130 -10.00 9.11 0.80
N GLU A 131 -9.07 9.87 0.20
CA GLU A 131 -9.25 10.50 -1.10
C GLU A 131 -9.43 9.47 -2.23
N GLU A 132 -8.69 8.35 -2.20
CA GLU A 132 -8.88 7.26 -3.16
C GLU A 132 -10.26 6.61 -3.02
N LYS A 133 -10.69 6.30 -1.78
CA LYS A 133 -12.02 5.72 -1.53
C LYS A 133 -13.13 6.64 -2.04
N GLU A 134 -13.07 7.93 -1.71
CA GLU A 134 -14.05 8.93 -2.17
C GLU A 134 -14.08 9.00 -3.70
N PHE A 135 -12.91 8.94 -4.35
CA PHE A 135 -12.79 8.96 -5.81
C PHE A 135 -13.39 7.71 -6.46
N PHE A 136 -13.01 6.51 -6.03
CA PHE A 136 -13.53 5.26 -6.61
C PHE A 136 -15.02 5.08 -6.32
N GLN A 137 -15.50 5.53 -5.16
CA GLN A 137 -16.92 5.55 -4.85
C GLN A 137 -17.69 6.49 -5.79
N LEU A 138 -17.13 7.66 -6.10
CA LEU A 138 -17.70 8.58 -7.09
C LEU A 138 -17.78 7.92 -8.48
N LEU A 139 -16.73 7.23 -8.93
CA LEU A 139 -16.74 6.53 -10.22
C LEU A 139 -17.82 5.45 -10.27
N LYS A 140 -17.95 4.65 -9.20
CA LYS A 140 -18.98 3.62 -9.07
C LYS A 140 -20.39 4.21 -9.15
N ASN A 141 -20.65 5.29 -8.41
CA ASN A 141 -21.95 5.96 -8.40
C ASN A 141 -22.30 6.60 -9.76
N LYS A 142 -21.30 6.93 -10.58
CA LYS A 142 -21.49 7.46 -11.93
C LYS A 142 -21.55 6.38 -13.02
N GLY A 143 -21.44 5.10 -12.67
CA GLY A 143 -21.41 3.99 -13.63
C GLY A 143 -20.18 4.03 -14.55
N LEU A 144 -19.06 4.57 -14.05
CA LEU A 144 -17.83 4.77 -14.82
C LEU A 144 -16.78 3.67 -14.58
N LYS A 145 -17.08 2.65 -13.77
CA LYS A 145 -16.15 1.55 -13.46
C LYS A 145 -15.60 0.90 -14.74
N ASP A 146 -16.49 0.50 -15.66
CA ASP A 146 -16.09 -0.17 -16.91
C ASP A 146 -15.74 0.80 -18.05
N LYS A 147 -15.85 2.10 -17.78
CA LYS A 147 -15.66 3.19 -18.75
C LYS A 147 -14.68 4.23 -18.23
N MET A 148 -13.64 3.76 -17.53
CA MET A 148 -12.60 4.65 -17.00
C MET A 148 -11.88 5.34 -18.16
N PRO A 149 -11.78 6.68 -18.16
CA PRO A 149 -11.02 7.40 -19.17
C PRO A 149 -9.51 7.21 -18.91
N LEU A 150 -8.72 7.33 -19.96
CA LEU A 150 -7.27 7.37 -19.85
C LEU A 150 -6.83 8.71 -19.23
N PHE A 151 -5.93 8.69 -18.26
CA PHE A 151 -5.38 9.91 -17.68
C PHE A 151 -4.01 10.23 -18.31
N VAL A 152 -3.83 11.48 -18.70
CA VAL A 152 -2.59 11.98 -19.29
C VAL A 152 -2.15 13.23 -18.55
N ILE A 153 -0.95 13.23 -17.99
CA ILE A 153 -0.34 14.38 -17.32
C ILE A 153 0.87 14.81 -18.14
N ASP A 154 0.88 16.07 -18.62
CA ASP A 154 1.99 16.64 -19.40
C ASP A 154 2.43 15.73 -20.57
N ASP A 155 1.44 15.29 -21.37
CA ASP A 155 1.57 14.38 -22.52
C ASP A 155 2.07 12.96 -22.20
N LYS A 156 2.17 12.59 -20.92
CA LYS A 156 2.49 11.23 -20.48
C LYS A 156 1.25 10.51 -19.99
N ILE A 157 1.03 9.29 -20.47
CA ILE A 157 -0.02 8.41 -19.97
C ILE A 157 0.32 8.00 -18.54
N VAL A 158 -0.68 8.08 -17.67
CA VAL A 158 -0.56 7.78 -16.25
C VAL A 158 -1.48 6.61 -15.95
N LYS A 159 -0.88 5.50 -15.53
CA LYS A 159 -1.59 4.25 -15.18
C LYS A 159 -1.85 4.12 -13.68
N GLU A 160 -1.23 4.98 -12.88
CA GLU A 160 -1.31 4.94 -11.42
C GLU A 160 -2.10 6.16 -10.90
N TYR A 161 -2.67 6.03 -9.71
CA TYR A 161 -3.29 7.17 -9.04
C TYR A 161 -2.21 8.18 -8.63
N ILE A 162 -2.20 9.36 -9.27
CA ILE A 162 -1.29 10.45 -8.91
C ILE A 162 -2.06 11.54 -8.20
N ARG A 163 -1.69 11.81 -6.94
CA ARG A 163 -2.18 12.99 -6.22
C ARG A 163 -1.53 14.24 -6.80
N LEU A 164 -2.30 15.01 -7.57
CA LEU A 164 -1.89 16.32 -8.05
C LEU A 164 -2.47 17.44 -7.18
N PRO A 165 -1.63 18.23 -6.48
CA PRO A 165 -2.12 19.41 -5.78
C PRO A 165 -2.77 20.39 -6.75
N GLN A 166 -3.93 20.95 -6.39
CA GLN A 166 -4.69 21.84 -7.29
C GLN A 166 -3.86 23.03 -7.80
N TYR A 167 -2.99 23.59 -6.97
CA TYR A 167 -2.13 24.71 -7.36
C TYR A 167 -1.15 24.37 -8.49
N ASN A 168 -0.84 23.08 -8.71
CA ASN A 168 -0.01 22.59 -9.80
C ASN A 168 -0.76 22.40 -11.12
N VAL A 169 -2.10 22.41 -11.12
CA VAL A 169 -2.89 22.20 -12.35
C VAL A 169 -3.01 23.51 -13.12
N LYS A 170 -2.56 23.51 -14.39
CA LYS A 170 -2.72 24.63 -15.35
C LYS A 170 -4.05 24.53 -16.09
N SER A 171 -4.38 23.35 -16.60
CA SER A 171 -5.66 23.10 -17.28
C SER A 171 -6.02 21.62 -17.28
N ILE A 172 -7.32 21.34 -17.37
CA ILE A 172 -7.88 20.00 -17.58
C ILE A 172 -8.70 20.04 -18.87
N ARG A 173 -8.47 19.08 -19.76
CA ARG A 173 -9.18 18.94 -21.05
C ARG A 173 -9.64 17.51 -21.22
N VAL A 174 -10.81 17.33 -21.83
CA VAL A 174 -11.34 16.00 -22.14
C VAL A 174 -11.31 15.79 -23.66
N MET A 175 -10.65 14.73 -24.11
CA MET A 175 -10.61 14.30 -25.50
C MET A 175 -11.41 13.01 -25.66
N LYS A 176 -12.24 12.90 -26.70
CA LYS A 176 -13.16 11.76 -26.91
C LYS A 176 -13.14 11.28 -28.35
N GLY A 177 -13.64 10.07 -28.57
CA GLY A 177 -13.86 9.49 -29.89
C GLY A 177 -12.56 9.21 -30.65
N GLN A 178 -12.64 9.16 -31.98
CA GLN A 178 -11.53 8.75 -32.84
C GLN A 178 -10.26 9.59 -32.61
N LYS A 179 -10.39 10.91 -32.42
CA LYS A 179 -9.26 11.80 -32.13
C LYS A 179 -8.44 11.39 -30.89
N ALA A 180 -9.10 10.83 -29.89
CA ALA A 180 -8.44 10.34 -28.68
C ALA A 180 -7.65 9.06 -28.97
N ILE A 181 -8.27 8.15 -29.74
CA ILE A 181 -7.67 6.87 -30.14
C ILE A 181 -6.49 7.09 -31.07
N ASP A 182 -6.61 8.00 -32.05
CA ASP A 182 -5.54 8.33 -33.00
C ASP A 182 -4.29 8.85 -32.27
N ARG A 183 -4.48 9.57 -31.16
CA ARG A 183 -3.39 10.19 -30.41
C ARG A 183 -2.80 9.29 -29.32
N PHE A 184 -3.63 8.53 -28.61
CA PHE A 184 -3.23 7.79 -27.41
C PHE A 184 -3.45 6.28 -27.50
N GLY A 185 -3.92 5.78 -28.65
CA GLY A 185 -4.12 4.36 -28.89
C GLY A 185 -5.47 3.82 -28.41
N PRO A 186 -5.69 2.50 -28.53
CA PRO A 186 -6.99 1.87 -28.26
C PRO A 186 -7.44 1.99 -26.79
N GLU A 187 -6.52 2.19 -25.85
CA GLU A 187 -6.84 2.45 -24.43
C GLU A 187 -7.68 3.72 -24.25
N ALA A 188 -7.57 4.69 -25.18
CA ALA A 188 -8.33 5.94 -25.16
C ALA A 188 -9.79 5.82 -25.64
N LYS A 189 -10.29 4.60 -25.90
CA LYS A 189 -11.68 4.36 -26.36
C LYS A 189 -12.74 4.97 -25.44
N ASN A 190 -12.47 5.04 -24.14
CA ASN A 190 -13.35 5.61 -23.13
C ASN A 190 -13.14 7.13 -22.93
N GLY A 191 -12.36 7.77 -23.80
CA GLY A 191 -11.94 9.16 -23.68
C GLY A 191 -10.66 9.32 -22.86
N VAL A 192 -10.11 10.52 -22.89
CA VAL A 192 -8.84 10.89 -22.25
C VAL A 192 -9.05 12.17 -21.45
N VAL A 193 -8.66 12.16 -20.19
CA VAL A 193 -8.56 13.35 -19.34
C VAL A 193 -7.10 13.81 -19.37
N ILE A 194 -6.86 14.93 -20.06
CA ILE A 194 -5.54 15.53 -20.23
C ILE A 194 -5.39 16.65 -19.21
N VAL A 195 -4.47 16.47 -18.28
CA VAL A 195 -4.05 17.46 -17.29
C VAL A 195 -2.72 18.06 -17.73
N THR A 196 -2.67 19.38 -17.79
CA THR A 196 -1.42 20.13 -18.02
C THR A 196 -1.04 20.81 -16.72
N THR A 197 0.22 20.72 -16.28
CA THR A 197 0.70 21.32 -15.03
C THR A 197 1.28 22.72 -15.24
N LYS A 198 1.30 23.56 -14.19
CA LYS A 198 1.86 24.93 -14.23
C LYS A 198 3.38 24.96 -14.22
N ARG A 199 4.01 23.98 -13.56
CA ARG A 199 5.47 23.86 -13.41
C ARG A 199 5.83 22.38 -13.48
N GLY A 200 5.77 21.80 -14.69
CA GLY A 200 6.20 20.44 -15.06
C GLY A 200 6.41 19.51 -13.88
N THR A 201 5.37 19.28 -13.08
CA THR A 201 5.54 18.62 -11.78
C THR A 201 5.90 17.19 -12.14
N PRO A 202 7.09 16.69 -11.74
CA PRO A 202 7.42 15.30 -11.98
C PRO A 202 6.28 14.46 -11.40
N PRO A 203 5.83 13.39 -12.08
CA PRO A 203 4.90 12.46 -11.47
C PRO A 203 5.53 12.04 -10.13
N VAL A 204 4.83 12.33 -9.04
CA VAL A 204 5.27 11.92 -7.72
C VAL A 204 5.29 10.39 -7.77
N LYS A 205 6.50 9.83 -7.64
CA LYS A 205 6.75 8.38 -7.63
C LYS A 205 5.97 7.71 -6.52
#